data_AF-A0A9R1DEY0-F1
#
_entry.id   AF-A0A9R1DEY0-F1
#
_cell.length_a   1.000
_cell.length_b   1.000
_cell.length_c   1.000
_cell.angle_alpha   90.00
_cell.angle_beta   90.00
_cell.angle_gamma   90.00
#
_symmetry.space_group_name_H-M   'P 1'
#
loop_
_entity.id
_entity.type
_entity.pdbx_description
1 polymer ?
#
loop_
_entity_poly.entity_id
_entity_poly.type
_entity_poly.pdbx_seq_one_letter_code
_entity_poly.pdbx_strand_id
1 'polypeptide(L)'
;MRCLSWAGTDVDPEVVRFDCNPLTGELYRLPDLDGTKRTSACRHLGLLTQSQAGDGPPDRYAVAEMFTDGGQEEDEGGFVMRRFLSETGKWDMVAGLPSPLPAGRKMDIDNAVVAFGDRLWWIDESWGAISVDPLSDRPELRFVELPRSSVLPDLDGLVLKTLTLGSHRRMGVSEGKMRYIEVSMEKPYVISLFSLDDGGSSWTLDYETAFAPIWDDALLCSAPLEQMLTIGAINPLKANIVYLACGDKILGVDMVTKKITGISGLAIAVPDLPLLPCVLPTWLESSQIPSAGWSKKNTRKSEVSPNTVKRENLHVEIELLK
;
A
#
# COMPACT_ATOMS: atom_id res chain seq x y z
N MET A 1 6.82 14.88 -24.46
CA MET A 1 6.34 15.66 -23.30
C MET A 1 7.57 16.09 -22.48
N ARG A 2 7.82 17.40 -22.29
CA ARG A 2 9.02 17.88 -21.58
C ARG A 2 8.79 17.77 -20.08
N CYS A 3 9.53 16.85 -19.45
CA CYS A 3 9.57 16.66 -18.01
C CYS A 3 10.07 17.95 -17.34
N LEU A 4 9.29 18.49 -16.41
CA LEU A 4 9.71 19.62 -15.58
C LEU A 4 10.76 19.12 -14.60
N SER A 5 12.02 19.52 -14.85
CA SER A 5 13.17 19.23 -14.02
C SER A 5 13.01 19.86 -12.63
N TRP A 6 12.84 19.02 -11.60
CA TRP A 6 13.31 19.38 -10.27
C TRP A 6 14.83 19.22 -10.26
N ALA A 7 15.54 20.31 -10.01
CA ALA A 7 17.00 20.31 -9.99
C ALA A 7 17.53 19.34 -8.92
N GLY A 8 18.14 18.22 -9.34
CA GLY A 8 19.07 17.44 -8.52
C GLY A 8 18.74 15.97 -8.27
N THR A 9 17.60 15.44 -8.69
CA THR A 9 17.31 13.99 -8.59
C THR A 9 17.73 13.25 -9.87
N ASP A 10 18.57 12.23 -9.71
CA ASP A 10 18.86 11.26 -10.78
C ASP A 10 17.53 10.64 -11.24
N VAL A 11 17.22 10.78 -12.53
CA VAL A 11 15.90 10.39 -13.08
C VAL A 11 15.74 8.86 -13.11
N ASP A 12 16.86 8.13 -13.11
CA ASP A 12 16.89 6.66 -13.03
C ASP A 12 18.01 6.21 -12.07
N PRO A 13 17.76 6.21 -10.74
CA PRO A 13 18.74 5.73 -9.80
C PRO A 13 19.02 4.23 -10.02
N GLU A 14 20.19 3.78 -9.58
CA GLU A 14 20.43 2.33 -9.47
C GLU A 14 19.57 1.76 -8.34
N VAL A 15 18.57 0.97 -8.70
CA VAL A 15 17.64 0.32 -7.77
C VAL A 15 17.93 -1.18 -7.74
N VAL A 16 18.06 -1.72 -6.53
CA VAL A 16 18.07 -3.17 -6.29
C VAL A 16 16.81 -3.52 -5.51
N ARG A 17 16.09 -4.54 -5.99
CA ARG A 17 14.81 -4.96 -5.42
C ARG A 17 14.98 -6.27 -4.65
N PHE A 18 14.34 -6.33 -3.49
CA PHE A 18 14.29 -7.52 -2.67
C PHE A 18 12.84 -7.81 -2.29
N ASP A 19 12.52 -9.08 -2.21
CA ASP A 19 11.30 -9.60 -1.61
C ASP A 19 11.65 -10.42 -0.36
N CYS A 20 10.74 -10.42 0.62
CA CYS A 20 10.75 -11.43 1.65
C CYS A 20 10.12 -12.68 1.03
N ASN A 21 10.95 -13.62 0.56
CA ASN A 21 10.49 -14.78 -0.20
C ASN A 21 9.48 -15.57 0.65
N PRO A 22 8.20 -15.62 0.23
CA PRO A 22 7.15 -16.22 1.04
C PRO A 22 7.23 -17.76 1.10
N LEU A 23 8.02 -18.38 0.22
CA LEU A 23 8.25 -19.83 0.19
C LEU A 23 9.36 -20.25 1.16
N THR A 24 10.41 -19.45 1.26
CA THR A 24 11.62 -19.79 2.05
C THR A 24 11.72 -19.01 3.37
N GLY A 25 11.02 -17.88 3.49
CA GLY A 25 11.17 -16.94 4.60
C GLY A 25 12.46 -16.12 4.56
N GLU A 26 13.25 -16.22 3.49
CA GLU A 26 14.52 -15.51 3.33
C GLU A 26 14.37 -14.24 2.49
N LEU A 27 15.27 -13.28 2.69
CA LEU A 27 15.35 -12.13 1.80
C LEU A 27 15.94 -12.58 0.46
N TYR A 28 15.18 -12.49 -0.62
CA TYR A 28 15.61 -12.85 -1.97
C TYR A 28 15.85 -11.60 -2.81
N ARG A 29 16.91 -11.61 -3.61
CA ARG A 29 17.24 -10.50 -4.52
C ARG A 29 16.59 -10.78 -5.86
N LEU A 30 15.61 -9.97 -6.23
CA LEU A 30 14.98 -10.07 -7.53
C LEU A 30 16.00 -9.77 -8.65
N PRO A 31 15.90 -10.44 -9.82
CA PRO A 31 16.72 -10.10 -10.97
C PRO A 31 16.48 -8.64 -11.40
N ASP A 32 17.47 -8.04 -12.04
CA ASP A 32 17.39 -6.66 -12.51
C ASP A 32 16.31 -6.56 -13.62
N LEU A 33 15.42 -5.57 -13.55
CA LEU A 33 14.37 -5.37 -14.56
C LEU A 33 15.02 -5.02 -15.90
N ASP A 34 14.66 -5.73 -16.96
CA ASP A 34 15.27 -5.62 -18.31
C ASP A 34 16.81 -5.73 -18.31
N GLY A 35 17.39 -6.38 -17.29
CA GLY A 35 18.85 -6.49 -17.13
C GLY A 35 19.55 -5.20 -16.71
N THR A 36 18.80 -4.18 -16.26
CA THR A 36 19.36 -2.89 -15.79
C THR A 36 18.95 -2.58 -14.36
N LYS A 37 19.90 -2.00 -13.59
CA LYS A 37 19.62 -1.43 -12.26
C LYS A 37 19.04 -0.03 -12.36
N ARG A 38 19.29 0.68 -13.47
CA ARG A 38 18.73 2.01 -13.72
C ARG A 38 17.30 1.86 -14.15
N THR A 39 16.41 2.06 -13.18
CA THR A 39 14.97 1.96 -13.35
C THR A 39 14.34 3.07 -12.54
N SER A 40 13.24 3.64 -13.03
CA SER A 40 12.50 4.67 -12.30
C SER A 40 12.15 4.16 -10.89
N ALA A 41 12.43 5.00 -9.88
CA ALA A 41 12.31 4.63 -8.47
C ALA A 41 10.86 4.40 -8.01
N CYS A 42 9.88 4.94 -8.73
CA CYS A 42 8.48 5.03 -8.32
C CYS A 42 7.57 4.10 -9.14
N ARG A 43 7.80 2.79 -9.11
CA ARG A 43 6.81 1.82 -9.60
C ARG A 43 6.35 0.94 -8.46
N HIS A 44 5.05 0.94 -8.19
CA HIS A 44 4.47 0.12 -7.14
C HIS A 44 4.36 -1.34 -7.61
N LEU A 45 5.15 -2.19 -6.97
CA LEU A 45 5.15 -3.62 -7.18
C LEU A 45 4.15 -4.26 -6.21
N GLY A 46 3.25 -5.08 -6.74
CA GLY A 46 2.43 -5.98 -5.95
C GLY A 46 3.12 -7.33 -5.78
N LEU A 47 2.89 -7.98 -4.63
CA LEU A 47 3.29 -9.36 -4.38
C LEU A 47 2.03 -10.20 -4.16
N LEU A 48 1.87 -11.27 -4.93
CA LEU A 48 0.76 -12.22 -4.81
C LEU A 48 1.31 -13.61 -4.52
N THR A 49 0.79 -14.25 -3.48
CA THR A 49 1.09 -15.63 -3.11
C THR A 49 -0.08 -16.54 -3.42
N GLN A 50 0.17 -17.79 -3.80
CA GLN A 50 -0.87 -18.78 -4.03
C GLN A 50 -0.53 -20.10 -3.32
N SER A 51 -1.53 -20.69 -2.66
CA SER A 51 -1.44 -22.01 -2.04
C SER A 51 -2.49 -22.95 -2.66
N GLN A 52 -2.09 -24.15 -3.05
CA GLN A 52 -3.00 -25.20 -3.50
C GLN A 52 -3.86 -25.74 -2.34
N ALA A 53 -3.38 -25.61 -1.11
CA ALA A 53 -4.08 -26.06 0.09
C ALA A 53 -4.98 -24.98 0.72
N GLY A 54 -5.19 -23.85 0.03
CA GLY A 54 -5.99 -22.71 0.52
C GLY A 54 -5.24 -21.93 1.59
N ASP A 55 -5.33 -22.38 2.85
CA ASP A 55 -4.75 -21.72 4.03
C ASP A 55 -3.34 -22.23 4.40
N GLY A 56 -2.73 -23.03 3.51
CA GLY A 56 -1.40 -23.58 3.70
C GLY A 56 -0.28 -22.58 3.41
N PRO A 57 0.99 -23.01 3.60
CA PRO A 57 2.11 -22.26 3.07
C PRO A 57 1.93 -22.09 1.54
N PRO A 58 2.41 -20.98 0.97
CA PRO A 58 2.33 -20.76 -0.46
C PRO A 58 3.23 -21.75 -1.20
N ASP A 59 2.75 -22.23 -2.34
CA ASP A 59 3.53 -23.09 -3.25
C ASP A 59 4.29 -22.26 -4.28
N ARG A 60 3.75 -21.09 -4.59
CA ARG A 60 4.34 -20.13 -5.53
C ARG A 60 3.88 -18.71 -5.22
N TYR A 61 4.63 -17.77 -5.75
CA TYR A 61 4.30 -16.36 -5.73
C TYR A 61 4.75 -15.65 -7.01
N ALA A 62 4.18 -14.47 -7.22
CA ALA A 62 4.58 -13.54 -8.26
C ALA A 62 4.78 -12.14 -7.68
N VAL A 63 5.69 -11.39 -8.29
CA VAL A 63 5.84 -9.94 -8.07
C VAL A 63 5.53 -9.25 -9.39
N ALA A 64 4.65 -8.25 -9.42
CA ALA A 64 4.27 -7.62 -10.67
C ALA A 64 4.12 -6.11 -10.57
N GLU A 65 4.41 -5.43 -11.67
CA GLU A 65 4.05 -4.03 -11.92
C GLU A 65 3.15 -3.96 -13.16
N MET A 66 2.31 -2.92 -13.21
CA MET A 66 1.47 -2.61 -14.35
C MET A 66 1.79 -1.18 -14.81
N PHE A 67 1.84 -0.98 -16.13
CA PHE A 67 2.01 0.33 -16.73
C PHE A 67 1.28 0.37 -18.09
N THR A 68 1.06 1.56 -18.63
CA THR A 68 0.47 1.75 -19.96
C THR A 68 1.56 1.88 -21.02
N ASP A 69 1.31 1.36 -22.22
CA ASP A 69 2.24 1.53 -23.34
C ASP A 69 2.22 2.99 -23.83
N GLY A 70 3.40 3.59 -23.94
CA GLY A 70 3.61 5.01 -24.24
C GLY A 70 3.55 5.34 -25.73
N GLY A 71 2.65 4.72 -26.49
CA GLY A 71 2.46 4.96 -27.91
C GLY A 71 2.16 6.43 -28.24
N GLN A 72 2.69 6.93 -29.36
CA GLN A 72 2.55 8.33 -29.81
C GLN A 72 1.11 8.74 -30.20
N GLU A 73 0.19 7.78 -30.30
CA GLU A 73 -1.21 8.03 -30.63
C GLU A 73 -2.09 7.89 -29.39
N GLU A 74 -2.89 8.91 -29.12
CA GLU A 74 -3.56 9.15 -27.83
C GLU A 74 -4.66 8.10 -27.49
N ASP A 75 -4.96 7.16 -28.38
CA ASP A 75 -6.14 6.26 -28.32
C ASP A 75 -5.85 4.74 -28.34
N GLU A 76 -4.60 4.27 -28.44
CA GLU A 76 -4.29 2.81 -28.59
C GLU A 76 -3.27 2.24 -27.58
N GLY A 77 -2.98 2.95 -26.49
CA GLY A 77 -2.09 2.45 -25.44
C GLY A 77 -2.71 1.27 -24.67
N GLY A 78 -2.28 0.04 -24.96
CA GLY A 78 -2.65 -1.14 -24.18
C GLY A 78 -1.99 -1.16 -22.80
N PHE A 79 -2.50 -2.01 -21.91
CA PHE A 79 -1.82 -2.28 -20.63
C PHE A 79 -0.68 -3.26 -20.84
N VAL A 80 0.42 -3.02 -20.13
CA VAL A 80 1.57 -3.91 -20.06
C VAL A 80 1.75 -4.32 -18.61
N MET A 81 1.84 -5.63 -18.39
CA MET A 81 2.19 -6.20 -17.10
C MET A 81 3.60 -6.77 -17.18
N ARG A 82 4.45 -6.38 -16.24
CA ARG A 82 5.73 -7.04 -16.01
C ARG A 82 5.63 -7.84 -14.73
N ARG A 83 5.99 -9.13 -14.78
CA ARG A 83 5.86 -10.04 -13.65
C ARG A 83 7.11 -10.90 -13.46
N PHE A 84 7.48 -11.13 -12.23
CA PHE A 84 8.43 -12.15 -11.80
C PHE A 84 7.65 -13.36 -11.32
N LEU A 85 8.04 -14.55 -11.77
CA LEU A 85 7.45 -15.80 -11.32
C LEU A 85 8.48 -16.60 -10.53
N SER A 86 8.12 -16.96 -9.29
CA SER A 86 8.98 -17.79 -8.43
C SER A 86 9.36 -19.14 -9.04
N GLU A 87 8.47 -19.76 -9.82
CA GLU A 87 8.69 -21.05 -10.49
C GLU A 87 9.83 -20.99 -11.51
N THR A 88 9.99 -19.84 -12.19
CA THR A 88 11.01 -19.67 -13.24
C THR A 88 12.21 -18.86 -12.75
N GLY A 89 12.06 -18.11 -11.67
CA GLY A 89 13.05 -17.18 -11.15
C GLY A 89 13.35 -16.02 -12.11
N LYS A 90 12.45 -15.71 -13.05
CA LYS A 90 12.67 -14.75 -14.13
C LYS A 90 11.53 -13.75 -14.26
N TRP A 91 11.87 -12.60 -14.83
CA TRP A 91 10.90 -11.61 -15.30
C TRP A 91 10.34 -12.00 -16.66
N ASP A 92 9.04 -11.76 -16.83
CA ASP A 92 8.25 -11.92 -18.04
C ASP A 92 7.49 -10.60 -18.30
N MET A 93 7.25 -10.30 -19.57
CA MET A 93 6.55 -9.10 -20.01
C MET A 93 5.35 -9.49 -20.86
N VAL A 94 4.15 -9.18 -20.35
CA VAL A 94 2.88 -9.42 -21.02
C VAL A 94 2.36 -8.10 -21.55
N ALA A 95 2.52 -7.88 -22.85
CA ALA A 95 2.04 -6.70 -23.56
C ALA A 95 0.69 -6.94 -24.24
N GLY A 96 0.01 -5.87 -24.62
CA GLY A 96 -1.23 -5.94 -25.40
C GLY A 96 -2.44 -6.44 -24.61
N LEU A 97 -2.47 -6.24 -23.29
CA LEU A 97 -3.63 -6.58 -22.49
C LEU A 97 -4.79 -5.63 -22.87
N PRO A 98 -5.96 -6.15 -23.26
CA PRO A 98 -7.10 -5.32 -23.63
C PRO A 98 -7.53 -4.43 -22.47
N SER A 99 -7.73 -3.13 -22.76
CA SER A 99 -8.18 -2.18 -21.74
C SER A 99 -9.58 -2.55 -21.23
N PRO A 100 -9.77 -2.73 -19.91
CA PRO A 100 -11.10 -2.89 -19.31
C PRO A 100 -11.80 -1.54 -19.09
N LEU A 101 -11.13 -0.42 -19.39
CA LEU A 101 -11.60 0.92 -19.09
C LEU A 101 -12.52 1.45 -20.20
N PRO A 102 -13.53 2.26 -19.86
CA PRO A 102 -14.25 3.02 -20.87
C PRO A 102 -13.33 4.01 -21.58
N ALA A 103 -13.63 4.33 -22.84
CA ALA A 103 -12.86 5.29 -23.62
C ALA A 103 -12.91 6.70 -23.01
N GLY A 104 -11.80 7.44 -23.11
CA GLY A 104 -11.75 8.87 -22.81
C GLY A 104 -11.26 9.27 -21.41
N ARG A 105 -10.89 8.32 -20.53
CA ARG A 105 -10.21 8.60 -19.25
C ARG A 105 -9.04 7.65 -19.05
N LYS A 106 -7.89 8.20 -18.67
CA LYS A 106 -6.72 7.40 -18.27
C LYS A 106 -6.76 7.17 -16.76
N MET A 107 -6.34 5.98 -16.36
CA MET A 107 -6.23 5.62 -14.95
C MET A 107 -4.80 5.87 -14.46
N ASP A 108 -4.68 6.46 -13.28
CA ASP A 108 -3.39 6.62 -12.60
C ASP A 108 -3.06 5.33 -11.82
N ILE A 109 -2.16 4.54 -12.39
CA ILE A 109 -1.74 3.22 -11.86
C ILE A 109 -0.40 3.28 -11.13
N ASP A 110 0.14 4.48 -10.90
CA ASP A 110 1.38 4.70 -10.15
C ASP A 110 1.13 4.84 -8.63
N ASN A 111 0.02 4.27 -8.12
CA ASN A 111 -0.35 4.33 -6.69
C ASN A 111 -0.34 2.94 -6.02
N ALA A 112 -1.08 2.78 -4.91
CA ALA A 112 -1.06 1.58 -4.06
C ALA A 112 -1.49 0.30 -4.80
N VAL A 113 -0.91 -0.83 -4.39
CA VAL A 113 -1.24 -2.17 -4.90
C VAL A 113 -1.70 -3.08 -3.76
N VAL A 114 -2.85 -3.75 -3.94
CA VAL A 114 -3.42 -4.67 -2.96
C VAL A 114 -3.52 -6.08 -3.55
N ALA A 115 -3.11 -7.09 -2.79
CA ALA A 115 -3.34 -8.49 -3.13
C ALA A 115 -4.68 -8.97 -2.54
N PHE A 116 -5.59 -9.43 -3.40
CA PHE A 116 -6.92 -9.92 -2.99
C PHE A 116 -7.54 -10.82 -4.06
N GLY A 117 -8.12 -11.95 -3.65
CA GLY A 117 -8.89 -12.84 -4.53
C GLY A 117 -8.10 -13.33 -5.75
N ASP A 118 -6.91 -13.92 -5.51
CA ASP A 118 -5.96 -14.38 -6.53
C ASP A 118 -5.52 -13.31 -7.54
N ARG A 119 -5.68 -12.03 -7.20
CA ARG A 119 -5.37 -10.90 -8.07
C ARG A 119 -4.58 -9.84 -7.34
N LEU A 120 -3.78 -9.12 -8.11
CA LEU A 120 -3.22 -7.83 -7.70
C LEU A 120 -4.14 -6.73 -8.22
N TRP A 121 -4.35 -5.70 -7.39
CA TRP A 121 -5.24 -4.58 -7.65
C TRP A 121 -4.45 -3.28 -7.60
N TRP A 122 -4.31 -2.60 -8.74
CA TRP A 122 -3.74 -1.26 -8.85
C TRP A 122 -4.87 -0.25 -8.70
N ILE A 123 -4.67 0.73 -7.82
CA ILE A 123 -5.72 1.63 -7.37
C ILE A 123 -5.50 3.01 -7.96
N ASP A 124 -6.57 3.62 -8.44
CA ASP A 124 -6.67 5.05 -8.71
C ASP A 124 -7.68 5.61 -7.73
N GLU A 125 -7.20 6.34 -6.72
CA GLU A 125 -8.03 6.87 -5.64
C GLU A 125 -9.09 7.86 -6.12
N SER A 126 -9.00 8.35 -7.36
CA SER A 126 -10.00 9.23 -7.97
C SER A 126 -11.12 8.47 -8.68
N TRP A 127 -10.92 7.19 -9.03
CA TRP A 127 -11.82 6.49 -9.95
C TRP A 127 -12.17 5.05 -9.58
N GLY A 128 -11.19 4.20 -9.29
CA GLY A 128 -11.43 2.75 -9.21
C GLY A 128 -10.17 1.93 -9.01
N ALA A 129 -10.25 0.64 -9.36
CA ALA A 129 -9.12 -0.27 -9.36
C ALA A 129 -9.14 -1.18 -10.58
N ILE A 130 -7.94 -1.47 -11.11
CA ILE A 130 -7.72 -2.50 -12.12
C ILE A 130 -7.07 -3.69 -11.45
N SER A 131 -7.58 -4.89 -11.74
CA SER A 131 -7.03 -6.13 -11.23
C SER A 131 -6.62 -7.10 -12.31
N VAL A 132 -5.57 -7.87 -12.02
CA VAL A 132 -5.10 -8.98 -12.86
C VAL A 132 -4.49 -10.08 -11.99
N ASP A 133 -4.62 -11.32 -12.44
CA ASP A 133 -3.88 -12.45 -11.87
C ASP A 133 -2.51 -12.54 -12.57
N PRO A 134 -1.41 -12.17 -11.89
CA PRO A 134 -0.06 -12.26 -12.45
C PRO A 134 0.42 -13.71 -12.62
N LEU A 135 -0.19 -14.70 -11.96
CA LEU A 135 0.18 -16.11 -12.05
C LEU A 135 -0.54 -16.84 -13.20
N SER A 136 -1.57 -16.25 -13.81
CA SER A 136 -2.31 -16.84 -14.93
C SER A 136 -1.51 -16.81 -16.24
N ASP A 137 -1.55 -17.90 -17.01
CA ASP A 137 -1.03 -17.95 -18.39
C ASP A 137 -1.83 -17.06 -19.36
N ARG A 138 -3.07 -16.72 -18.97
CA ARG A 138 -3.98 -15.85 -19.73
C ARG A 138 -4.50 -14.76 -18.81
N PRO A 139 -3.67 -13.77 -18.50
CA PRO A 139 -4.05 -12.68 -17.60
C PRO A 139 -5.19 -11.87 -18.21
N GLU A 140 -6.26 -11.70 -17.43
CA GLU A 140 -7.44 -10.91 -17.80
C GLU A 140 -7.58 -9.74 -16.85
N LEU A 141 -7.61 -8.53 -17.44
CA LEU A 141 -7.85 -7.31 -16.69
C LEU A 141 -9.33 -7.16 -16.34
N ARG A 142 -9.58 -6.67 -15.13
CA ARG A 142 -10.93 -6.29 -14.67
C ARG A 142 -10.86 -4.91 -14.04
N PHE A 143 -11.82 -4.07 -14.39
CA PHE A 143 -11.99 -2.77 -13.78
C PHE A 143 -13.17 -2.79 -12.82
N VAL A 144 -12.98 -2.17 -11.65
CA VAL A 144 -14.04 -1.93 -10.67
C VAL A 144 -14.01 -0.45 -10.32
N GLU A 145 -15.10 0.25 -10.63
CA GLU A 145 -15.27 1.64 -10.26
C GLU A 145 -15.47 1.77 -8.74
N LEU A 146 -15.01 2.86 -8.14
CA LEU A 146 -15.30 3.24 -6.75
C LEU A 146 -16.82 3.38 -6.51
N PRO A 147 -17.28 3.44 -5.24
CA PRO A 147 -18.65 3.85 -4.95
C PRO A 147 -19.01 5.13 -5.72
N ARG A 148 -20.20 5.19 -6.32
CA ARG A 148 -20.57 6.27 -7.25
C ARG A 148 -20.43 7.68 -6.68
N SER A 149 -20.63 7.84 -5.38
CA SER A 149 -20.45 9.12 -4.66
C SER A 149 -18.98 9.53 -4.49
N SER A 150 -18.07 8.58 -4.64
CA SER A 150 -16.63 8.74 -4.41
C SER A 150 -15.85 8.99 -5.70
N VAL A 151 -16.41 8.65 -6.87
CA VAL A 151 -15.80 8.89 -8.18
C VAL A 151 -15.61 10.40 -8.41
N LEU A 152 -14.38 10.81 -8.69
CA LEU A 152 -14.00 12.18 -9.01
C LEU A 152 -13.89 12.37 -10.52
N PRO A 153 -14.03 13.62 -11.03
CA PRO A 153 -13.72 13.92 -12.43
C PRO A 153 -12.27 13.56 -12.76
N ASP A 154 -11.95 13.45 -14.05
CA ASP A 154 -10.57 13.31 -14.49
C ASP A 154 -9.75 14.50 -13.96
N LEU A 155 -8.61 14.17 -13.33
CA LEU A 155 -7.78 15.13 -12.62
C LEU A 155 -6.60 15.64 -13.46
N ASP A 156 -6.50 15.26 -14.74
CA ASP A 156 -5.54 15.78 -15.74
C ASP A 156 -4.11 15.94 -15.19
N GLY A 157 -3.56 14.89 -14.57
CA GLY A 157 -2.17 14.87 -14.10
C GLY A 157 -1.86 15.86 -12.97
N LEU A 158 -2.87 16.28 -12.20
CA LEU A 158 -2.66 17.14 -11.03
C LEU A 158 -2.12 16.32 -9.84
N VAL A 159 -0.84 15.92 -9.92
CA VAL A 159 -0.11 15.07 -8.97
C VAL A 159 -0.32 15.45 -7.49
N LEU A 160 -0.39 16.76 -7.19
CA LEU A 160 -0.62 17.24 -5.82
C LEU A 160 -2.01 16.86 -5.27
N LYS A 161 -3.04 16.77 -6.12
CA LYS A 161 -4.36 16.26 -5.70
C LYS A 161 -4.33 14.74 -5.50
N THR A 162 -3.62 13.99 -6.35
CA THR A 162 -3.48 12.52 -6.17
C THR A 162 -2.79 12.17 -4.85
N LEU A 163 -1.68 12.84 -4.51
CA LEU A 163 -0.97 12.63 -3.24
C LEU A 163 -1.87 12.95 -2.02
N THR A 164 -2.70 13.99 -2.14
CA THR A 164 -3.67 14.34 -1.09
C THR A 164 -4.81 13.32 -1.01
N LEU A 165 -5.22 12.73 -2.14
CA LEU A 165 -6.27 11.70 -2.20
C LEU A 165 -5.83 10.38 -1.57
N GLY A 166 -4.61 9.91 -1.84
CA GLY A 166 -4.06 8.69 -1.20
C GLY A 166 -3.97 8.78 0.34
N SER A 167 -3.96 10.00 0.86
CA SER A 167 -4.02 10.25 2.32
C SER A 167 -5.43 10.13 2.90
N HIS A 168 -6.49 10.33 2.10
CA HIS A 168 -7.89 10.37 2.56
C HIS A 168 -8.74 9.23 2.01
N ARG A 169 -8.19 8.42 1.11
CA ARG A 169 -8.84 7.29 0.47
C ARG A 169 -7.87 6.13 0.45
N ARG A 170 -8.36 4.92 0.71
CA ARG A 170 -7.52 3.72 0.69
C ARG A 170 -8.36 2.49 0.37
N MET A 171 -7.77 1.54 -0.35
CA MET A 171 -8.26 0.16 -0.36
C MET A 171 -7.33 -0.76 0.41
N GLY A 172 -7.89 -1.84 0.95
CA GLY A 172 -7.15 -2.87 1.67
C GLY A 172 -8.03 -4.07 1.98
N VAL A 173 -7.48 -5.06 2.66
CA VAL A 173 -8.22 -6.27 3.05
C VAL A 173 -8.51 -6.25 4.54
N SER A 174 -9.76 -6.51 4.90
CA SER A 174 -10.19 -6.69 6.29
C SER A 174 -11.29 -7.73 6.39
N GLU A 175 -11.15 -8.65 7.35
CA GLU A 175 -12.06 -9.79 7.55
C GLU A 175 -12.24 -10.63 6.28
N GLY A 176 -11.15 -10.80 5.52
CA GLY A 176 -11.16 -11.57 4.27
C GLY A 176 -11.90 -10.89 3.11
N LYS A 177 -12.29 -9.62 3.24
CA LYS A 177 -12.97 -8.85 2.18
C LYS A 177 -12.13 -7.67 1.72
N MET A 178 -12.24 -7.35 0.44
CA MET A 178 -11.74 -6.08 -0.09
C MET A 178 -12.59 -4.94 0.47
N ARG A 179 -11.91 -3.94 1.05
CA ARG A 179 -12.53 -2.76 1.64
C ARG A 179 -12.01 -1.51 0.93
N TYR A 180 -12.91 -0.55 0.77
CA TYR A 180 -12.58 0.82 0.40
C TYR A 180 -12.98 1.73 1.56
N ILE A 181 -12.10 2.63 1.96
CA ILE A 181 -12.36 3.61 3.00
C ILE A 181 -12.06 5.01 2.46
N GLU A 182 -12.90 5.96 2.84
CA GLU A 182 -12.64 7.37 2.61
C GLU A 182 -12.98 8.24 3.83
N VAL A 183 -12.29 9.37 3.95
CA VAL A 183 -12.55 10.41 4.94
C VAL A 183 -12.83 11.72 4.24
N SER A 184 -13.95 12.37 4.56
CA SER A 184 -14.26 13.69 4.00
C SER A 184 -13.26 14.73 4.48
N MET A 185 -12.84 15.62 3.57
CA MET A 185 -11.87 16.69 3.89
C MET A 185 -12.49 17.81 4.73
N GLU A 186 -13.83 17.93 4.69
CA GLU A 186 -14.57 18.96 5.44
C GLU A 186 -15.16 18.39 6.73
N LYS A 187 -15.33 19.27 7.73
CA LYS A 187 -16.06 18.94 8.96
C LYS A 187 -17.49 18.47 8.59
N PRO A 188 -17.97 17.36 9.19
CA PRO A 188 -17.47 16.77 10.42
C PRO A 188 -16.48 15.60 10.24
N TYR A 189 -15.76 15.53 9.12
CA TYR A 189 -14.82 14.45 8.73
C TYR A 189 -15.51 13.08 8.79
N VAL A 190 -16.42 12.87 7.86
CA VAL A 190 -17.16 11.62 7.74
C VAL A 190 -16.23 10.54 7.21
N ILE A 191 -16.11 9.46 7.97
CA ILE A 191 -15.41 8.23 7.62
C ILE A 191 -16.45 7.27 7.07
N SER A 192 -16.29 6.84 5.82
CA SER A 192 -17.18 5.88 5.15
C SER A 192 -16.38 4.65 4.74
N LEU A 193 -16.83 3.46 5.16
CA LEU A 193 -16.20 2.17 4.85
C LEU A 193 -17.15 1.32 4.01
N PHE A 194 -16.63 0.80 2.90
CA PHE A 194 -17.35 -0.02 1.95
C PHE A 194 -16.71 -1.40 1.81
N SER A 195 -17.53 -2.43 1.58
CA SER A 195 -17.09 -3.76 1.13
C SER A 195 -17.36 -3.95 -0.34
N LEU A 196 -16.39 -4.56 -1.04
CA LEU A 196 -16.64 -5.13 -2.34
C LEU A 196 -17.44 -6.43 -2.18
N ASP A 197 -18.44 -6.63 -3.03
CA ASP A 197 -19.19 -7.89 -3.10
C ASP A 197 -18.30 -9.07 -3.55
N ASP A 198 -18.76 -10.29 -3.29
CA ASP A 198 -18.03 -11.51 -3.67
C ASP A 198 -17.88 -11.63 -5.21
N GLY A 199 -18.77 -10.96 -5.96
CA GLY A 199 -18.70 -10.86 -7.42
C GLY A 199 -17.60 -9.93 -7.93
N GLY A 200 -17.02 -9.09 -7.07
CA GLY A 200 -15.99 -8.12 -7.45
C GLY A 200 -16.50 -7.04 -8.38
N SER A 201 -17.76 -6.63 -8.23
CA SER A 201 -18.48 -5.76 -9.18
C SER A 201 -19.15 -4.54 -8.53
N SER A 202 -19.47 -4.61 -7.24
CA SER A 202 -20.23 -3.56 -6.57
C SER A 202 -19.80 -3.33 -5.13
N TRP A 203 -19.89 -2.08 -4.70
CA TRP A 203 -19.56 -1.66 -3.34
C TRP A 203 -20.82 -1.52 -2.48
N THR A 204 -20.76 -2.03 -1.26
CA THR A 204 -21.79 -1.85 -0.23
C THR A 204 -21.23 -1.01 0.91
N LEU A 205 -21.93 0.04 1.33
CA LEU A 205 -21.56 0.82 2.51
C LEU A 205 -21.82 0.00 3.78
N ASP A 206 -20.78 -0.29 4.55
CA ASP A 206 -20.87 -1.06 5.79
C ASP A 206 -21.00 -0.15 7.01
N TYR A 207 -20.13 0.88 7.09
CA TYR A 207 -20.06 1.80 8.22
C TYR A 207 -19.90 3.23 7.76
N GLU A 208 -20.52 4.14 8.49
CA GLU A 208 -20.37 5.57 8.32
C GLU A 208 -20.39 6.26 9.68
N THR A 209 -19.39 7.10 9.96
CA THR A 209 -19.36 7.89 11.19
C THR A 209 -18.65 9.22 11.00
N ALA A 210 -19.12 10.26 11.68
CA ALA A 210 -18.41 11.53 11.78
C ALA A 210 -17.30 11.42 12.83
N PHE A 211 -16.09 11.88 12.50
CA PHE A 211 -14.95 11.87 13.42
C PHE A 211 -14.95 13.07 14.38
N ALA A 212 -15.38 14.26 13.93
CA ALA A 212 -15.35 15.47 14.77
C ALA A 212 -16.08 15.34 16.13
N PRO A 213 -17.23 14.64 16.26
CA PRO A 213 -17.87 14.44 17.56
C PRO A 213 -17.18 13.40 18.48
N ILE A 214 -16.34 12.54 17.91
CA ILE A 214 -15.61 11.49 18.64
C ILE A 214 -14.42 12.08 19.39
N TRP A 215 -13.91 13.22 18.91
CA TRP A 215 -12.61 13.71 19.32
C TRP A 215 -12.60 15.22 19.56
N ASP A 216 -12.14 15.64 20.73
CA ASP A 216 -12.04 17.05 21.10
C ASP A 216 -10.82 17.69 20.41
N ASP A 217 -11.09 18.69 19.55
CA ASP A 217 -10.10 19.50 18.82
C ASP A 217 -9.01 20.07 19.77
N ALA A 218 -9.30 20.23 21.07
CA ALA A 218 -8.36 20.73 22.07
C ALA A 218 -7.21 19.77 22.46
N LEU A 219 -7.30 18.47 22.15
CA LEU A 219 -6.37 17.45 22.66
C LEU A 219 -5.11 17.21 21.83
N LEU A 220 -4.95 17.85 20.67
CA LEU A 220 -4.00 17.35 19.68
C LEU A 220 -2.76 18.19 19.44
N CYS A 221 -2.83 19.36 18.84
CA CYS A 221 -1.63 20.07 18.38
C CYS A 221 -1.97 21.54 18.09
N SER A 222 -0.93 22.36 17.93
CA SER A 222 -1.04 23.77 17.51
C SER A 222 -1.43 23.98 16.04
N ALA A 223 -1.72 22.93 15.28
CA ALA A 223 -2.00 22.97 13.84
C ALA A 223 -3.44 22.49 13.52
N PRO A 224 -4.09 23.01 12.46
CA PRO A 224 -5.48 22.67 12.12
C PRO A 224 -5.65 21.22 11.67
N LEU A 225 -6.67 20.53 12.21
CA LEU A 225 -7.02 19.14 11.92
C LEU A 225 -7.28 18.86 10.42
N GLU A 226 -7.77 19.87 9.68
CA GLU A 226 -8.08 19.81 8.24
C GLU A 226 -6.89 19.44 7.35
N GLN A 227 -5.65 19.63 7.82
CA GLN A 227 -4.43 19.32 7.06
C GLN A 227 -3.71 18.06 7.56
N MET A 228 -4.19 17.44 8.63
CA MET A 228 -3.42 16.42 9.37
C MET A 228 -4.11 15.06 9.48
N LEU A 229 -5.41 14.96 9.18
CA LEU A 229 -6.16 13.72 9.31
C LEU A 229 -5.99 12.85 8.06
N THR A 230 -5.21 11.78 8.17
CA THR A 230 -4.99 10.83 7.07
C THR A 230 -5.36 9.42 7.50
N ILE A 231 -5.75 8.58 6.54
CA ILE A 231 -5.98 7.17 6.77
C ILE A 231 -4.61 6.51 6.95
N GLY A 232 -4.38 5.94 8.12
CA GLY A 232 -3.17 5.18 8.42
C GLY A 232 -3.27 3.73 7.92
N ALA A 233 -4.30 3.01 8.37
CA ALA A 233 -4.56 1.60 8.00
C ALA A 233 -6.01 1.19 8.31
N ILE A 234 -6.47 0.13 7.65
CA ILE A 234 -7.69 -0.60 8.04
C ILE A 234 -7.24 -1.76 8.94
N ASN A 235 -7.91 -1.99 10.08
CA ASN A 235 -7.57 -3.15 10.90
C ASN A 235 -7.87 -4.43 10.11
N PRO A 236 -6.90 -5.36 9.95
CA PRO A 236 -7.08 -6.50 9.05
C PRO A 236 -8.04 -7.57 9.61
N LEU A 237 -8.31 -7.56 10.92
CA LEU A 237 -9.14 -8.55 11.61
C LEU A 237 -10.51 -8.02 12.05
N LYS A 238 -10.68 -6.69 12.14
CA LYS A 238 -11.90 -6.03 12.63
C LYS A 238 -12.22 -4.83 11.75
N ALA A 239 -13.10 -4.98 10.78
CA ALA A 239 -13.34 -3.95 9.77
C ALA A 239 -13.91 -2.65 10.36
N ASN A 240 -14.60 -2.73 11.50
CA ASN A 240 -15.11 -1.55 12.20
C ASN A 240 -14.01 -0.71 12.88
N ILE A 241 -12.75 -1.16 12.92
CA ILE A 241 -11.63 -0.42 13.51
C ILE A 241 -10.73 0.12 12.41
N VAL A 242 -10.57 1.44 12.39
CA VAL A 242 -9.72 2.16 11.43
C VAL A 242 -8.64 2.91 12.20
N TYR A 243 -7.41 2.90 11.67
CA TYR A 243 -6.32 3.69 12.20
C TYR A 243 -6.19 4.98 11.39
N LEU A 244 -6.36 6.13 12.05
CA LEU A 244 -6.19 7.45 11.47
C LEU A 244 -4.90 8.06 12.01
N ALA A 245 -4.05 8.58 11.14
CA ALA A 245 -2.96 9.43 11.56
C ALA A 245 -3.48 10.87 11.71
N CYS A 246 -3.12 11.51 12.81
CA CYS A 246 -3.41 12.89 13.08
C CYS A 246 -2.17 13.57 13.63
N GLY A 247 -1.42 14.22 12.75
CA GLY A 247 -0.13 14.82 13.07
C GLY A 247 0.91 13.79 13.51
N ASP A 248 1.31 13.85 14.77
CA ASP A 248 2.31 12.95 15.36
C ASP A 248 1.67 11.77 16.12
N LYS A 249 0.37 11.51 15.92
CA LYS A 249 -0.34 10.42 16.59
C LYS A 249 -1.09 9.52 15.61
N ILE A 250 -1.19 8.24 15.95
CA ILE A 250 -2.13 7.29 15.34
C ILE A 250 -3.25 7.04 16.34
N LEU A 251 -4.49 7.10 15.85
CA LEU A 251 -5.71 6.87 16.59
C LEU A 251 -6.41 5.65 16.03
N GLY A 252 -6.67 4.65 16.88
CA GLY A 252 -7.61 3.58 16.55
C GLY A 252 -9.03 4.08 16.81
N VAL A 253 -9.88 4.08 15.79
CA VAL A 253 -11.28 4.53 15.86
C VAL A 253 -12.19 3.36 15.59
N ASP A 254 -13.08 3.05 16.54
CA ASP A 254 -14.18 2.11 16.33
C ASP A 254 -15.38 2.87 15.75
N MET A 255 -15.70 2.58 14.50
CA MET A 255 -16.78 3.22 13.75
C MET A 255 -18.17 2.86 14.27
N VAL A 256 -18.32 1.74 14.98
CA VAL A 256 -19.60 1.30 15.55
C VAL A 256 -19.84 1.96 16.89
N THR A 257 -18.87 1.88 17.80
CA THR A 257 -19.02 2.48 19.14
C THR A 257 -18.74 3.97 19.17
N LYS A 258 -18.18 4.52 18.08
CA LYS A 258 -17.81 5.93 17.92
C LYS A 258 -16.85 6.39 19.02
N LYS A 259 -15.86 5.54 19.31
CA LYS A 259 -14.88 5.75 20.37
C LYS A 259 -13.49 5.43 19.86
N ILE A 260 -12.52 5.99 20.55
CA ILE A 260 -11.12 5.66 20.31
C ILE A 260 -10.72 4.45 21.13
N THR A 261 -10.15 3.48 20.43
CA THR A 261 -9.72 2.19 20.95
C THR A 261 -8.27 2.22 21.44
N GLY A 262 -7.47 3.14 20.92
CA GLY A 262 -6.08 3.32 21.30
C GLY A 262 -5.44 4.55 20.66
N ILE A 263 -4.38 5.06 21.28
CA ILE A 263 -3.62 6.23 20.82
C ILE A 263 -2.15 5.86 20.94
N SER A 264 -1.38 6.08 19.87
CA SER A 264 0.07 5.94 19.90
C SER A 264 0.72 7.18 19.32
N GLY A 265 1.84 7.60 19.92
CA GLY A 265 2.73 8.57 19.30
C GLY A 265 3.48 7.95 18.12
N LEU A 266 3.79 8.77 17.13
CA LEU A 266 4.62 8.43 15.98
C LEU A 266 6.01 9.04 16.18
N ALA A 267 7.05 8.21 16.08
CA ALA A 267 8.43 8.68 16.13
C ALA A 267 8.83 9.54 14.91
N ILE A 268 8.08 9.42 13.82
CA ILE A 268 8.27 10.16 12.56
C ILE A 268 6.89 10.65 12.13
N ALA A 269 6.74 11.93 11.82
CA ALA A 269 5.50 12.42 11.24
C ALA A 269 5.16 11.56 10.01
N VAL A 270 3.90 11.18 9.86
CA VAL A 270 3.44 10.21 8.84
C VAL A 270 3.29 10.72 7.41
N PRO A 271 3.56 11.98 6.98
CA PRO A 271 3.07 12.40 5.68
C PRO A 271 3.61 11.58 4.49
N ASP A 272 4.65 10.76 4.66
CA ASP A 272 5.30 10.09 3.54
C ASP A 272 5.16 8.56 3.46
N LEU A 273 4.56 7.86 4.45
CA LEU A 273 4.47 6.38 4.38
C LEU A 273 3.14 5.78 4.85
N PRO A 274 2.41 5.06 3.97
CA PRO A 274 1.24 4.30 4.37
C PRO A 274 1.62 3.19 5.37
N LEU A 275 0.94 3.11 6.52
CA LEU A 275 1.09 1.94 7.41
C LEU A 275 0.62 0.69 6.65
N LEU A 276 1.40 -0.38 6.75
CA LEU A 276 1.06 -1.68 6.16
C LEU A 276 0.49 -2.59 7.26
N PRO A 277 -0.84 -2.69 7.40
CA PRO A 277 -1.44 -3.66 8.30
C PRO A 277 -1.15 -5.06 7.76
N CYS A 278 -0.65 -5.95 8.62
CA CYS A 278 -0.44 -7.35 8.26
C CYS A 278 -0.96 -8.27 9.36
N VAL A 279 -1.46 -9.43 8.94
CA VAL A 279 -1.73 -10.57 9.81
C VAL A 279 -0.67 -11.60 9.45
N LEU A 280 0.08 -12.05 10.45
CA LEU A 280 1.03 -13.14 10.22
C LEU A 280 0.21 -14.43 10.02
N PRO A 281 0.38 -15.14 8.90
CA PRO A 281 -0.29 -16.42 8.71
C PRO A 281 0.10 -17.43 9.79
N THR A 282 -0.84 -18.28 10.17
CA THR A 282 -0.69 -19.27 11.27
C THR A 282 0.47 -20.24 11.04
N TRP A 283 0.82 -20.53 9.78
CA TRP A 283 1.96 -21.39 9.46
C TRP A 283 3.33 -20.73 9.74
N LEU A 284 3.40 -19.40 9.86
CA LEU A 284 4.62 -18.69 10.29
C LEU A 284 4.92 -18.80 11.79
N GLU A 285 3.97 -19.27 12.63
CA GLU A 285 4.22 -19.46 14.07
C GLU A 285 5.39 -20.41 14.36
N SER A 286 5.77 -21.25 13.38
CA SER A 286 6.90 -22.17 13.46
C SER A 286 8.27 -21.55 13.09
N SER A 287 8.29 -20.36 12.50
CA SER A 287 9.51 -19.67 12.11
C SER A 287 9.98 -18.79 13.26
N GLN A 288 11.00 -19.24 13.99
CA GLN A 288 11.70 -18.37 14.93
C GLN A 288 12.27 -17.19 14.14
N ILE A 289 11.70 -15.99 14.32
CA ILE A 289 12.36 -14.75 13.91
C ILE A 289 13.74 -14.81 14.56
N PRO A 290 14.85 -14.83 13.80
CA PRO A 290 16.17 -14.95 14.38
C PRO A 290 16.35 -13.78 15.35
N SER A 291 16.38 -14.07 16.65
CA SER A 291 16.75 -13.06 17.64
C SER A 291 18.13 -12.59 17.21
N ALA A 292 18.28 -11.31 16.87
CA ALA A 292 19.56 -10.73 16.51
C ALA A 292 20.53 -11.06 17.64
N GLY A 293 21.38 -12.07 17.41
CA GLY A 293 22.28 -12.58 18.42
C GLY A 293 23.24 -11.47 18.76
N TRP A 294 23.04 -10.83 19.92
CA TRP A 294 24.02 -9.90 20.48
C TRP A 294 25.28 -10.72 20.80
N SER A 295 26.18 -10.82 19.84
CA SER A 295 27.49 -11.42 20.05
C SER A 295 28.32 -10.46 20.87
N LYS A 296 28.43 -10.71 22.18
CA LYS A 296 29.44 -10.09 23.03
C LYS A 296 30.83 -10.59 22.60
N LYS A 297 31.44 -10.01 21.57
CA LYS A 297 32.86 -10.20 21.25
C LYS A 297 33.42 -9.04 20.42
N ASN A 298 33.93 -8.02 21.10
CA ASN A 298 35.33 -7.60 21.02
C ASN A 298 35.52 -6.25 21.74
N THR A 299 35.92 -6.32 23.00
CA THR A 299 36.53 -5.20 23.71
C THR A 299 37.92 -4.98 23.11
N ARG A 300 38.02 -4.17 22.05
CA ARG A 300 39.27 -3.46 21.76
C ARG A 300 39.10 -2.03 22.23
N LYS A 301 39.89 -1.68 23.24
CA LYS A 301 40.09 -0.30 23.68
C LYS A 301 40.59 0.52 22.49
N SER A 302 39.81 1.49 22.05
CA SER A 302 40.34 2.67 21.35
C SER A 302 39.91 3.89 22.16
N GLU A 303 40.90 4.70 22.51
CA GLU A 303 40.78 5.92 23.29
C GLU A 303 39.74 6.88 22.70
N VAL A 304 38.95 7.47 23.59
CA VAL A 304 37.94 8.49 23.29
C VAL A 304 38.63 9.85 23.15
N SER A 305 38.23 10.61 22.14
CA SER A 305 38.12 12.08 22.25
C SER A 305 36.69 12.49 21.90
N PRO A 306 36.13 13.50 22.59
CA PRO A 306 34.69 13.63 22.77
C PRO A 306 34.06 14.43 21.63
N ASN A 307 33.07 13.87 20.96
CA ASN A 307 31.98 14.67 20.39
C ASN A 307 30.69 13.88 20.47
N THR A 308 29.76 14.45 21.21
CA THR A 308 28.50 13.90 21.69
C THR A 308 27.49 13.82 20.54
N VAL A 309 27.15 12.61 20.11
CA VAL A 309 25.85 12.33 19.50
C VAL A 309 25.28 11.13 20.23
N LYS A 310 24.20 11.36 21.00
CA LYS A 310 23.45 10.29 21.65
C LYS A 310 22.91 9.37 20.55
N ARG A 311 23.46 8.16 20.45
CA ARG A 311 22.79 7.05 19.76
C ARG A 311 21.62 6.63 20.64
N GLU A 312 20.43 7.11 20.30
CA GLU A 312 19.20 6.54 20.84
C GLU A 312 18.98 5.20 20.15
N ASN A 313 19.02 4.13 20.95
CA ASN A 313 18.68 2.80 20.50
C ASN A 313 17.17 2.78 20.25
N LEU A 314 16.76 2.56 19.00
CA LEU A 314 15.38 2.26 18.65
C LEU A 314 14.97 0.96 19.35
N HIS A 315 14.09 1.09 20.33
CA HIS A 315 13.37 -0.02 20.94
C HIS A 315 12.04 -0.13 20.21
N VAL A 316 11.89 -1.14 19.36
CA VAL A 316 10.63 -1.47 18.71
C VAL A 316 9.97 -2.53 19.58
N GLU A 317 9.01 -2.13 20.41
CA GLU A 317 8.11 -3.08 21.07
C GLU A 317 7.06 -3.52 20.05
N ILE A 318 7.11 -4.80 19.67
CA ILE A 318 6.03 -5.45 18.94
C ILE A 318 5.09 -6.01 20.00
N GLU A 319 4.00 -5.29 20.30
CA GLU A 319 2.89 -5.87 21.05
C GLU A 319 2.17 -6.88 20.17
N LEU A 320 2.44 -8.16 20.41
CA LEU A 320 1.61 -9.25 19.92
C LEU A 320 0.33 -9.26 20.75
N LEU A 321 -0.75 -8.70 20.21
CA LEU A 321 -2.09 -8.94 20.74
C LEU A 321 -2.42 -10.43 20.51
N LYS A 322 -2.44 -11.19 21.61
CA LYS A 322 -2.96 -12.57 21.65
C LYS A 322 -4.48 -12.58 21.59
#